data_AF-A0A954KA76-F1
#
_entry.id   AF-A0A954KA76-F1
#
_cell.length_a   1.000
_cell.length_b   1.000
_cell.length_c   1.000
_cell.angle_alpha   90.00
_cell.angle_beta   90.00
_cell.angle_gamma   90.00
#
_symmetry.space_group_name_H-M   'P 1'
#
loop_
_entity.id
_entity.type
_entity.pdbx_description
1 polymer ?
#
loop_
_entity_poly.entity_id
_entity_poly.type
_entity_poly.pdbx_seq_one_letter_code
_entity_poly.pdbx_strand_id
1 'polypeptide(L)'
;MNWKVLHVIWLTCVLTTHQAIAQSNPLTVDIHQLTQFPKGNGPLSLVWQCSVTTPGLLEGHFLITAYDGNEPFGQFQSHDLALHSGFHEIPMMLPSMKVDNPYSEVQLRLSFITSDARYDFKDPYTLKVGRQYQRTLAVGVCDPFTGNIPPALKTFLDQLKFESISPKEPVKFDIDQFEIPERFANQREFFAQPLKLNLKTTSIHLHPEDFPKLPVDCHQYDILVITARGLEALESRHMKAILQWVRSGGSLCVLVGESTGSNQLEFLNSLRKSEGGSPLLQNSKGQIDFSEENQLLLSRTGWGRTVILRQQVLENDSLTSDERAQIPFFLWKLRQSQKEFYDQEHHWDDKKLIQEYFEREKQENYRSYSAYAISEVLSMTHRPIYTGGMLISDLMPAELQIVPTWVIGIILLGYVLMIGPGEYYLLGYFKIRRFTWITFPVISICVALFAFVISDYFMQASHERKTLSIVDLDNNGMPVRENEIELLFTGSYQTIESSIKSGLFSPLKQSELGRGFNSYNSPQNTTSALVGAPFYKGSIPTQYSVYQNMPQWTPQLNRIVNNYPQKQPTEFNWSAITVDQLNSEANREELKNRVREAFGEDAVLLLYKGTTKGKPKRFLLFMNEVIST
;
A
#
# COMPACT_ATOMS: atom_id res chain seq x y z
N MET A 1 14.03 64.47 -33.15
CA MET A 1 13.85 63.01 -33.22
C MET A 1 12.68 62.75 -34.18
N ASN A 2 12.96 62.12 -35.32
CA ASN A 2 12.15 62.25 -36.53
C ASN A 2 11.02 61.20 -36.54
N TRP A 3 9.76 61.63 -36.62
CA TRP A 3 8.55 60.77 -36.59
C TRP A 3 8.59 59.61 -37.61
N LYS A 4 9.32 59.79 -38.71
CA LYS A 4 9.55 58.76 -39.74
C LYS A 4 10.39 57.57 -39.23
N VAL A 5 11.28 57.77 -38.27
CA VAL A 5 12.07 56.68 -37.66
C VAL A 5 11.19 55.81 -36.75
N LEU A 6 10.20 56.41 -36.09
CA LEU A 6 9.28 55.68 -35.21
C LEU A 6 8.37 54.73 -36.01
N HIS A 7 7.91 55.13 -37.20
CA HIS A 7 7.10 54.25 -38.06
C HIS A 7 7.90 53.11 -38.68
N VAL A 8 9.19 53.32 -38.98
CA VAL A 8 10.06 52.25 -39.49
C VAL A 8 10.32 51.20 -38.38
N ILE A 9 10.56 51.64 -37.14
CA ILE A 9 10.72 50.74 -35.99
C ILE A 9 9.41 49.96 -35.72
N TRP A 10 8.26 50.62 -35.84
CA TRP A 10 6.96 49.97 -35.65
C TRP A 10 6.64 48.95 -36.76
N LEU A 11 6.97 49.24 -38.02
CA LEU A 11 6.82 48.27 -39.11
C LEU A 11 7.79 47.09 -39.00
N THR A 12 9.02 47.29 -38.51
CA THR A 12 9.95 46.17 -38.25
C THR A 12 9.49 45.29 -37.08
N CYS A 13 8.84 45.85 -36.06
CA CYS A 13 8.27 45.06 -34.95
C CYS A 13 6.98 44.31 -35.33
N VAL A 14 6.22 44.77 -36.32
CA VAL A 14 5.01 44.09 -36.80
C VAL A 14 5.34 42.98 -37.83
N LEU A 15 6.49 43.07 -38.51
CA LEU A 15 6.96 42.03 -39.44
C LEU A 15 7.83 40.94 -38.79
N THR A 16 8.21 41.09 -37.51
CA THR A 16 8.57 39.95 -36.66
C THR A 16 7.32 39.35 -36.04
N THR A 17 6.32 39.03 -36.88
CA THR A 17 5.47 37.88 -36.56
C THR A 17 6.42 36.70 -36.51
N HIS A 18 6.82 36.30 -35.30
CA HIS A 18 7.25 34.93 -35.07
C HIS A 18 6.19 34.08 -35.74
N GLN A 19 6.54 33.47 -36.88
CA GLN A 19 5.92 32.22 -37.23
C GLN A 19 6.18 31.38 -35.99
N ALA A 20 5.14 31.24 -35.16
CA ALA A 20 5.05 30.11 -34.27
C ALA A 20 5.03 28.93 -35.24
N ILE A 21 6.23 28.43 -35.57
CA ILE A 21 6.41 27.12 -36.17
C ILE A 21 5.62 26.26 -35.20
N ALA A 22 4.48 25.76 -35.67
CA ALA A 22 3.74 24.75 -34.93
C ALA A 22 4.78 23.68 -34.62
N GLN A 23 5.17 23.59 -33.35
CA GLN A 23 6.23 22.70 -32.91
C GLN A 23 5.70 21.32 -33.26
N SER A 24 6.16 20.76 -34.37
CA SER A 24 5.78 19.42 -34.80
C SER A 24 6.38 18.51 -33.76
N ASN A 25 5.56 18.08 -32.79
CA ASN A 25 6.04 17.22 -31.75
C ASN A 25 6.63 15.98 -32.42
N PRO A 26 7.93 15.70 -32.21
CA PRO A 26 8.62 14.58 -32.88
C PRO A 26 8.08 13.22 -32.42
N LEU A 27 7.26 13.24 -31.37
CA LEU A 27 6.74 12.11 -30.64
C LEU A 27 5.24 12.34 -30.39
N THR A 28 4.43 11.32 -30.65
CA THR A 28 3.05 11.23 -30.16
C THR A 28 2.97 10.10 -29.15
N VAL A 29 2.24 10.32 -28.06
CA VAL A 29 2.09 9.35 -26.97
C VAL A 29 0.62 9.13 -26.71
N ASP A 30 0.23 7.87 -26.67
CA ASP A 30 -1.04 7.43 -26.12
C ASP A 30 -0.79 6.54 -24.89
N ILE A 31 -1.74 6.50 -23.98
CA ILE A 31 -1.67 5.66 -22.77
C ILE A 31 -2.78 4.62 -22.85
N HIS A 32 -2.38 3.37 -22.77
CA HIS A 32 -3.30 2.27 -22.60
C HIS A 32 -3.29 1.79 -21.15
N GLN A 33 -4.44 1.90 -20.48
CA GLN A 33 -4.66 1.23 -19.19
C GLN A 33 -5.16 -0.19 -19.46
N LEU A 34 -4.42 -1.19 -18.99
CA LEU A 34 -4.74 -2.61 -19.19
C LEU A 34 -6.09 -3.03 -18.60
N THR A 35 -6.67 -2.23 -17.69
CA THR A 35 -7.97 -2.49 -17.06
C THR A 35 -8.80 -1.21 -16.92
N GLN A 36 -10.10 -1.31 -17.22
CA GLN A 36 -11.05 -0.21 -17.01
C GLN A 36 -11.47 -0.03 -15.55
N PHE A 37 -11.24 -1.05 -14.72
CA PHE A 37 -11.62 -1.08 -13.31
C PHE A 37 -10.45 -1.63 -12.50
N PRO A 38 -9.47 -0.79 -12.13
CA PRO A 38 -8.35 -1.24 -11.33
C PRO A 38 -8.79 -1.65 -9.93
N LYS A 39 -8.02 -2.55 -9.32
CA LYS A 39 -8.17 -2.94 -7.94
C LYS A 39 -8.08 -1.73 -7.01
N GLY A 40 -8.99 -1.66 -6.04
CA GLY A 40 -8.97 -0.61 -5.02
C GLY A 40 -7.67 -0.64 -4.23
N ASN A 41 -6.98 0.51 -4.14
CA ASN A 41 -5.70 0.67 -3.44
C ASN A 41 -4.53 -0.20 -3.97
N GLY A 42 -4.66 -0.81 -5.15
CA GLY A 42 -3.57 -1.51 -5.84
C GLY A 42 -2.74 -0.57 -6.71
N PRO A 43 -1.52 -0.97 -7.12
CA PRO A 43 -0.78 -0.24 -8.13
C PRO A 43 -1.50 -0.28 -9.49
N LEU A 44 -1.14 0.63 -10.39
CA LEU A 44 -1.77 0.79 -11.70
C LEU A 44 -0.74 0.54 -12.80
N SER A 45 -0.93 -0.52 -13.60
CA SER A 45 -0.12 -0.73 -14.82
C SER A 45 -0.69 0.04 -15.99
N LEU A 46 0.21 0.69 -16.71
CA LEU A 46 -0.04 1.45 -17.92
C LEU A 46 0.98 1.05 -18.97
N VAL A 47 0.58 1.09 -20.24
CA VAL A 47 1.48 0.94 -21.37
C VAL A 47 1.45 2.23 -22.17
N TRP A 48 2.63 2.78 -22.43
CA TRP A 48 2.77 3.96 -23.26
C TRP A 48 3.06 3.57 -24.68
N GLN A 49 2.18 3.98 -25.57
CA GLN A 49 2.29 3.74 -26.99
C GLN A 49 2.86 5.00 -27.64
N CYS A 50 4.17 4.95 -27.90
CA CYS A 50 4.96 6.06 -28.39
C CYS A 50 5.21 5.89 -29.89
N SER A 51 4.81 6.86 -30.70
CA SER A 51 5.17 6.90 -32.13
C SER A 51 6.14 8.04 -32.38
N VAL A 52 7.37 7.70 -32.76
CA VAL A 52 8.48 8.63 -33.00
C VAL A 52 8.62 8.85 -34.50
N THR A 53 8.57 10.11 -34.91
CA THR A 53 8.66 10.53 -36.32
C THR A 53 10.02 11.07 -36.72
N THR A 54 10.90 11.34 -35.76
CA THR A 54 12.24 11.84 -36.04
C THR A 54 13.18 10.75 -36.53
N PRO A 55 14.05 11.06 -37.52
CA PRO A 55 15.05 10.12 -38.03
C PRO A 55 16.22 9.92 -37.06
N GLY A 56 16.42 10.82 -36.09
CA GLY A 56 17.45 10.73 -35.06
C GLY A 56 16.98 9.99 -33.80
N LEU A 57 17.94 9.52 -33.01
CA LEU A 57 17.69 8.96 -31.69
C LEU A 57 17.24 10.07 -30.75
N LEU A 58 16.11 9.87 -30.08
CA LEU A 58 15.54 10.80 -29.11
C LEU A 58 15.84 10.28 -27.70
N GLU A 59 16.80 10.91 -27.02
CA GLU A 59 17.23 10.54 -25.66
C GLU A 59 16.64 11.49 -24.62
N GLY A 60 15.97 10.93 -23.61
CA GLY A 60 15.31 11.71 -22.58
C GLY A 60 14.49 10.85 -21.63
N HIS A 61 13.64 11.47 -20.83
CA HIS A 61 12.74 10.77 -19.93
C HIS A 61 11.34 11.37 -20.00
N PHE A 62 10.36 10.58 -19.62
CA PHE A 62 9.02 11.08 -19.40
C PHE A 62 8.87 11.62 -18.00
N LEU A 63 8.21 12.77 -17.89
CA LEU A 63 7.73 13.35 -16.65
C LEU A 63 6.19 13.33 -16.69
N ILE A 64 5.60 12.69 -15.70
CA ILE A 64 4.15 12.61 -15.51
C ILE A 64 3.83 13.37 -14.26
N THR A 65 2.78 14.19 -14.31
CA THR A 65 2.19 14.74 -13.09
C THR A 65 0.74 14.31 -13.02
N ALA A 66 0.40 13.64 -11.92
CA ALA A 66 -0.96 13.24 -11.60
C ALA A 66 -1.66 14.36 -10.84
N TYR A 67 -2.86 14.75 -11.27
CA TYR A 67 -3.68 15.80 -10.66
C TYR A 67 -5.11 15.33 -10.39
N ASP A 68 -5.68 15.84 -9.31
CA ASP A 68 -7.12 15.87 -9.07
C ASP A 68 -7.56 17.33 -8.99
N GLY A 69 -8.26 17.81 -10.01
CA GLY A 69 -8.51 19.24 -10.20
C GLY A 69 -7.20 20.05 -10.22
N ASN A 70 -6.93 20.79 -9.15
CA ASN A 70 -5.74 21.63 -8.99
C ASN A 70 -4.68 21.04 -8.05
N GLU A 71 -4.97 19.95 -7.33
CA GLU A 71 -4.05 19.36 -6.36
C GLU A 71 -3.18 18.29 -7.04
N PRO A 72 -1.84 18.41 -7.02
CA PRO A 72 -0.96 17.36 -7.52
C PRO A 72 -0.91 16.19 -6.53
N PHE A 73 -1.11 14.97 -7.03
CA PHE A 73 -1.00 13.74 -6.24
C PHE A 73 0.43 13.20 -6.19
N GLY A 74 1.19 13.41 -7.26
CA GLY A 74 2.55 12.92 -7.40
C GLY A 74 3.13 13.25 -8.76
N GLN A 75 4.46 13.28 -8.81
CA GLN A 75 5.21 13.43 -10.04
C GLN A 75 6.08 12.20 -10.26
N PHE A 76 6.15 11.74 -11.50
CA PHE A 76 6.82 10.50 -11.86
C PHE A 76 7.76 10.75 -13.04
N GLN A 77 9.05 10.57 -12.80
CA GLN A 77 10.08 10.59 -13.82
C GLN A 77 10.46 9.15 -14.16
N SER A 78 10.31 8.76 -15.43
CA SER A 78 10.80 7.47 -15.92
C SER A 78 12.33 7.41 -15.85
N HIS A 79 12.89 6.21 -16.01
CA HIS A 79 14.30 6.10 -16.37
C HIS A 79 14.57 6.79 -17.72
N ASP A 80 15.84 7.08 -18.00
CA ASP A 80 16.25 7.62 -19.30
C ASP A 80 16.00 6.57 -20.38
N LEU A 81 15.41 7.02 -21.48
CA LEU A 81 14.94 6.25 -22.61
C LEU A 81 15.62 6.77 -23.87
N ALA A 82 15.92 5.85 -24.77
CA ALA A 82 16.46 6.15 -26.09
C ALA A 82 15.49 5.62 -27.15
N LEU A 83 14.74 6.52 -27.79
CA LEU A 83 13.67 6.18 -28.72
C LEU A 83 14.11 6.44 -30.16
N HIS A 84 14.10 5.41 -31.00
CA HIS A 84 14.35 5.53 -32.44
C HIS A 84 13.05 5.72 -33.22
N SER A 85 13.14 6.05 -34.51
CA SER A 85 11.95 6.19 -35.38
C SER A 85 11.10 4.92 -35.37
N GLY A 86 9.79 5.05 -35.13
CA GLY A 86 8.87 3.92 -35.10
C GLY A 86 7.98 3.89 -33.87
N PHE A 87 7.37 2.72 -33.64
CA PHE A 87 6.43 2.47 -32.57
C PHE A 87 7.12 1.78 -31.39
N HIS A 88 6.85 2.24 -30.18
CA HIS A 88 7.40 1.72 -28.94
C HIS A 88 6.32 1.54 -27.90
N GLU A 89 6.37 0.42 -27.18
CA GLU A 89 5.55 0.19 -26.01
C GLU A 89 6.41 0.20 -24.76
N ILE A 90 6.12 1.12 -23.85
CA ILE A 90 6.88 1.29 -22.61
C ILE A 90 5.94 0.98 -21.45
N PRO A 91 6.10 -0.20 -20.81
CA PRO A 91 5.31 -0.54 -19.64
C PRO A 91 5.74 0.31 -18.45
N MET A 92 4.77 0.81 -17.71
CA MET A 92 4.99 1.60 -16.50
C MET A 92 3.99 1.21 -15.42
N MET A 93 4.45 1.24 -14.17
CA MET A 93 3.60 1.12 -13.00
C MET A 93 3.54 2.43 -12.23
N LEU A 94 2.33 2.89 -11.91
CA LEU A 94 2.11 3.96 -10.95
C LEU A 94 1.70 3.36 -9.60
N PRO A 95 2.08 3.98 -8.48
CA PRO A 95 1.61 3.58 -7.16
C PRO A 95 0.09 3.76 -7.05
N SER A 96 -0.49 3.21 -5.99
CA SER A 96 -1.91 3.39 -5.73
C SER A 96 -2.22 4.88 -5.47
N MET A 97 -3.28 5.37 -6.10
CA MET A 97 -3.79 6.73 -5.89
C MET A 97 -5.19 6.64 -5.32
N LYS A 98 -5.44 7.40 -4.25
CA LYS A 98 -6.75 7.52 -3.60
C LYS A 98 -7.26 8.94 -3.83
N VAL A 99 -8.21 9.08 -4.75
CA VAL A 99 -8.88 10.35 -5.02
C VAL A 99 -10.20 10.46 -4.27
N ASP A 100 -10.55 11.68 -3.91
CA ASP A 100 -11.82 12.03 -3.24
C ASP A 100 -12.68 12.80 -4.25
N ASN A 101 -12.95 12.18 -5.40
CA ASN A 101 -13.78 12.77 -6.43
C ASN A 101 -14.88 11.79 -6.92
N PRO A 102 -16.03 12.31 -7.40
CA PRO A 102 -17.19 11.49 -7.72
C PRO A 102 -16.96 10.44 -8.82
N TYR A 103 -15.96 10.67 -9.68
CA TYR A 103 -15.69 9.84 -10.85
C TYR A 103 -14.58 8.80 -10.61
N SER A 104 -13.83 8.95 -9.52
CA SER A 104 -12.63 8.15 -9.22
C SER A 104 -11.63 8.19 -10.37
N GLU A 105 -11.34 9.40 -10.84
CA GLU A 105 -10.50 9.68 -12.01
C GLU A 105 -9.38 10.67 -11.66
N VAL A 106 -8.19 10.48 -12.24
CA VAL A 106 -7.03 11.37 -12.09
C VAL A 106 -6.65 11.87 -13.46
N GLN A 107 -6.29 13.15 -13.59
CA GLN A 107 -5.72 13.66 -14.83
C GLN A 107 -4.20 13.55 -14.83
N LEU A 108 -3.64 12.91 -15.85
CA LEU A 108 -2.21 12.83 -16.08
C LEU A 108 -1.80 13.89 -17.09
N ARG A 109 -0.86 14.76 -16.72
CA ARG A 109 -0.15 15.62 -17.67
C ARG A 109 1.19 14.99 -17.98
N LEU A 110 1.49 14.88 -19.27
CA LEU A 110 2.70 14.25 -19.75
C LEU A 110 3.63 15.26 -20.40
N SER A 111 4.92 15.07 -20.15
CA SER A 111 6.00 15.78 -20.81
C SER A 111 7.09 14.78 -21.15
N PHE A 112 7.71 14.90 -22.32
CA PHE A 112 8.96 14.21 -22.63
C PHE A 112 10.10 15.23 -22.60
N ILE A 113 11.11 15.00 -21.77
CA ILE A 113 12.20 15.94 -21.50
C ILE A 113 13.50 15.35 -22.02
N THR A 114 14.16 16.07 -22.92
CA THR A 114 15.49 15.78 -23.47
C THR A 114 16.51 16.77 -22.90
N SER A 115 17.80 16.62 -23.22
CA SER A 115 18.83 17.61 -22.87
C SER A 115 18.53 19.01 -23.42
N ASP A 116 17.91 19.07 -24.60
CA ASP A 116 17.82 20.31 -25.40
C ASP A 116 16.40 20.92 -25.38
N ALA A 117 15.38 20.10 -25.14
CA ALA A 117 13.99 20.51 -25.24
C ALA A 117 13.04 19.72 -24.31
N ARG A 118 11.95 20.38 -23.93
CA ARG A 118 10.78 19.78 -23.26
C ARG A 118 9.60 19.76 -24.23
N TYR A 119 9.02 18.59 -24.43
CA TYR A 119 7.84 18.37 -25.28
C TYR A 119 6.63 18.11 -24.38
N ASP A 120 5.76 19.10 -24.24
CA ASP A 120 4.53 18.98 -23.46
C ASP A 120 3.37 18.48 -24.35
N PHE A 121 2.68 17.44 -23.86
CA PHE A 121 1.48 16.92 -24.52
C PHE A 121 0.27 17.72 -24.04
N LYS A 122 -0.51 18.27 -24.98
CA LYS A 122 -1.56 19.26 -24.66
C LYS A 122 -2.76 18.66 -23.93
N ASP A 123 -3.13 17.43 -24.28
CA ASP A 123 -4.33 16.80 -23.75
C ASP A 123 -4.00 15.97 -22.52
N PRO A 124 -4.60 16.27 -21.34
CA PRO A 124 -4.43 15.43 -20.17
C PRO A 124 -5.12 14.09 -20.39
N TYR A 125 -4.47 13.02 -19.95
CA TYR A 125 -5.05 11.68 -20.00
C TYR A 125 -5.86 11.40 -18.73
N THR A 126 -7.11 10.98 -18.88
CA THR A 126 -7.96 10.60 -17.74
C THR A 126 -7.68 9.16 -17.34
N LEU A 127 -7.04 8.99 -16.20
CA LEU A 127 -6.75 7.70 -15.58
C LEU A 127 -7.86 7.31 -14.60
N LYS A 128 -8.45 6.12 -14.76
CA LYS A 128 -9.38 5.58 -13.77
C LYS A 128 -8.61 4.96 -12.62
N VAL A 129 -9.02 5.27 -11.39
CA VAL A 129 -8.42 4.76 -10.16
C VAL A 129 -9.46 4.06 -9.28
N GLY A 130 -9.03 3.53 -8.14
CA GLY A 130 -9.92 2.83 -7.21
C GLY A 130 -11.03 3.75 -6.68
N ARG A 131 -12.25 3.22 -6.56
CA ARG A 131 -13.40 3.96 -6.04
C ARG A 131 -13.30 4.17 -4.54
N GLN A 132 -13.54 5.39 -4.08
CA GLN A 132 -13.47 5.75 -2.65
C GLN A 132 -14.55 5.04 -1.81
N TYR A 133 -15.80 5.08 -2.27
CA TYR A 133 -16.95 4.51 -1.56
C TYR A 133 -17.30 3.10 -2.01
N GLN A 134 -16.46 2.45 -2.82
CA GLN A 134 -16.68 1.08 -3.26
C GLN A 134 -15.33 0.35 -3.40
N ARG A 135 -15.16 -0.74 -2.65
CA ARG A 135 -13.98 -1.58 -2.80
C ARG A 135 -14.08 -2.37 -4.10
N THR A 136 -13.10 -2.21 -4.98
CA THR A 136 -12.99 -3.01 -6.21
C THR A 136 -11.98 -4.13 -5.98
N LEU A 137 -12.44 -5.38 -6.12
CA LEU A 137 -11.60 -6.57 -6.12
C LEU A 137 -11.32 -7.01 -7.55
N ALA A 138 -10.12 -7.53 -7.81
CA ALA A 138 -9.70 -7.90 -9.16
C ALA A 138 -9.29 -9.37 -9.25
N VAL A 139 -9.86 -10.08 -10.23
CA VAL A 139 -9.45 -11.43 -10.62
C VAL A 139 -8.72 -11.33 -11.96
N GLY A 140 -7.40 -11.53 -11.97
CA GLY A 140 -6.59 -11.54 -13.19
C GLY A 140 -6.65 -12.90 -13.87
N VAL A 141 -7.12 -12.96 -15.12
CA VAL A 141 -7.32 -14.21 -15.87
C VAL A 141 -6.31 -14.27 -17.01
N CYS A 142 -5.38 -15.22 -16.93
CA CYS A 142 -4.43 -15.52 -17.99
C CYS A 142 -5.06 -16.46 -19.02
N ASP A 143 -5.34 -15.95 -20.21
CA ASP A 143 -5.84 -16.71 -21.35
C ASP A 143 -5.40 -16.04 -22.65
N PRO A 144 -4.91 -16.78 -23.67
CA PRO A 144 -4.49 -16.19 -24.94
C PRO A 144 -5.63 -15.54 -25.75
N PHE A 145 -6.88 -15.62 -25.27
CA PHE A 145 -8.06 -14.89 -25.74
C PHE A 145 -8.15 -14.71 -27.26
N THR A 146 -8.30 -15.83 -27.98
CA THR A 146 -8.46 -15.83 -29.44
C THR A 146 -9.91 -15.67 -29.92
N GLY A 147 -10.86 -15.46 -29.00
CA GLY A 147 -12.31 -15.41 -29.28
C GLY A 147 -13.16 -15.28 -28.01
N ASN A 148 -14.43 -15.63 -28.06
CA ASN A 148 -15.33 -15.54 -26.90
C ASN A 148 -14.90 -16.46 -25.74
N ILE A 149 -15.12 -16.00 -24.50
CA ILE A 149 -14.89 -16.80 -23.29
C ILE A 149 -15.81 -18.03 -23.33
N PRO A 150 -15.28 -19.27 -23.15
CA PRO A 150 -16.10 -20.46 -23.03
C PRO A 150 -17.17 -20.32 -21.93
N PRO A 151 -18.42 -20.77 -22.15
CA PRO A 151 -19.50 -20.61 -21.17
C PRO A 151 -19.15 -21.19 -19.79
N ALA A 152 -18.52 -22.36 -19.74
CA ALA A 152 -18.08 -22.99 -18.49
C ALA A 152 -17.09 -22.11 -17.71
N LEU A 153 -16.10 -21.55 -18.39
CA LEU A 153 -15.14 -20.63 -17.78
C LEU A 153 -15.81 -19.35 -17.28
N LYS A 154 -16.75 -18.79 -18.05
CA LYS A 154 -17.51 -17.61 -17.62
C LYS A 154 -18.31 -17.89 -16.34
N THR A 155 -19.05 -19.00 -16.31
CA THR A 155 -19.82 -19.41 -15.12
C THR A 155 -18.91 -19.62 -13.91
N PHE A 156 -17.75 -20.26 -14.11
CA PHE A 156 -16.76 -20.44 -13.05
C PHE A 156 -16.21 -19.11 -12.52
N LEU A 157 -15.86 -18.16 -13.40
CA LEU A 157 -15.39 -16.83 -13.01
C LEU A 157 -16.48 -16.04 -12.26
N ASP A 158 -17.75 -16.18 -12.66
CA ASP A 158 -18.88 -15.57 -11.96
C ASP A 158 -19.08 -16.19 -10.57
N GLN A 159 -18.88 -17.51 -10.42
CA GLN A 159 -18.87 -18.19 -9.12
C GLN A 159 -17.66 -17.83 -8.26
N LEU A 160 -16.55 -17.43 -8.86
CA LEU A 160 -15.34 -17.02 -8.14
C LEU A 160 -15.44 -15.59 -7.59
N LYS A 161 -16.34 -14.75 -8.11
CA LYS A 161 -16.55 -13.39 -7.60
C LYS A 161 -16.90 -13.42 -6.11
N PHE A 162 -16.41 -12.46 -5.34
CA PHE A 162 -16.73 -12.40 -3.91
C PHE A 162 -18.24 -12.31 -3.67
N GLU A 163 -18.96 -11.68 -4.59
CA GLU A 163 -20.41 -11.52 -4.59
C GLU A 163 -21.17 -12.85 -4.57
N SER A 164 -20.60 -13.94 -5.10
CA SER A 164 -21.24 -15.26 -5.12
C SER A 164 -21.37 -15.88 -3.73
N ILE A 165 -20.43 -15.54 -2.83
CA ILE A 165 -20.33 -16.05 -1.47
C ILE A 165 -20.62 -14.98 -0.42
N SER A 166 -21.02 -13.79 -0.84
CA SER A 166 -21.41 -12.68 0.05
C SER A 166 -22.94 -12.53 0.11
N PRO A 167 -23.49 -11.92 1.17
CA PRO A 167 -24.93 -11.69 1.24
C PRO A 167 -25.41 -10.77 0.11
N LYS A 168 -26.62 -11.01 -0.41
CA LYS A 168 -27.23 -10.14 -1.43
C LYS A 168 -27.54 -8.77 -0.84
N GLU A 169 -27.02 -7.71 -1.45
CA GLU A 169 -27.34 -6.33 -1.06
C GLU A 169 -28.69 -5.85 -1.63
N PRO A 170 -29.42 -4.97 -0.92
CA PRO A 170 -29.15 -4.52 0.45
C PRO A 170 -29.52 -5.58 1.50
N VAL A 171 -28.70 -5.70 2.57
CA VAL A 171 -29.04 -6.57 3.71
C VAL A 171 -30.04 -5.83 4.60
N LYS A 172 -31.22 -6.43 4.78
CA LYS A 172 -32.27 -5.88 5.65
C LYS A 172 -31.96 -6.25 7.09
N PHE A 173 -31.90 -5.23 7.94
CA PHE A 173 -31.62 -5.38 9.37
C PHE A 173 -32.87 -5.03 10.18
N ASP A 174 -33.26 -5.93 11.08
CA ASP A 174 -34.33 -5.70 12.05
C ASP A 174 -33.73 -5.33 13.40
N ILE A 175 -33.90 -4.06 13.76
CA ILE A 175 -33.31 -3.42 14.94
C ILE A 175 -33.88 -4.03 16.22
N ASP A 176 -35.14 -4.47 16.19
CA ASP A 176 -35.87 -4.92 17.38
C ASP A 176 -35.37 -6.29 17.91
N GLN A 177 -34.53 -6.99 17.14
CA GLN A 177 -33.96 -8.28 17.51
C GLN A 177 -32.70 -8.18 18.39
N PHE A 178 -32.19 -6.97 18.66
CA PHE A 178 -30.92 -6.76 19.37
C PHE A 178 -31.11 -5.93 20.63
N GLU A 179 -30.40 -6.29 21.70
CA GLU A 179 -30.29 -5.46 22.91
C GLU A 179 -29.42 -4.24 22.62
N ILE A 180 -30.07 -3.14 22.23
CA ILE A 180 -29.41 -1.87 21.96
C ILE A 180 -29.29 -1.10 23.27
N PRO A 181 -28.09 -0.73 23.73
CA PRO A 181 -27.93 0.05 24.95
C PRO A 181 -28.72 1.36 24.88
N GLU A 182 -29.39 1.77 25.96
CA GLU A 182 -30.31 2.94 26.00
C GLU A 182 -29.72 4.23 25.40
N ARG A 183 -28.40 4.43 25.57
CA ARG A 183 -27.66 5.57 24.97
C ARG A 183 -27.73 5.64 23.43
N PHE A 184 -28.04 4.54 22.77
CA PHE A 184 -28.19 4.43 21.31
C PHE A 184 -29.66 4.49 20.87
N ALA A 185 -30.63 4.31 21.79
CA ALA A 185 -32.06 4.26 21.46
C ALA A 185 -32.59 5.56 20.83
N ASN A 186 -31.93 6.70 21.09
CA ASN A 186 -32.29 8.01 20.53
C ASN A 186 -31.79 8.23 19.09
N GLN A 187 -31.04 7.28 18.49
CA GLN A 187 -30.45 7.37 17.15
C GLN A 187 -31.05 6.37 16.14
N ARG A 188 -32.30 5.91 16.38
CA ARG A 188 -32.99 4.90 15.55
C ARG A 188 -32.98 5.18 14.04
N GLU A 189 -32.95 6.44 13.61
CA GLU A 189 -32.89 6.81 12.19
C GLU A 189 -31.59 6.37 11.49
N PHE A 190 -30.44 6.36 12.18
CA PHE A 190 -29.17 5.85 11.63
C PHE A 190 -29.15 4.33 11.49
N PHE A 191 -30.02 3.63 12.23
CA PHE A 191 -30.15 2.17 12.20
C PHE A 191 -31.14 1.68 11.13
N ALA A 192 -32.04 2.54 10.65
CA ALA A 192 -33.03 2.19 9.63
C ALA A 192 -32.45 2.10 8.20
N GLN A 193 -31.19 2.53 8.01
CA GLN A 193 -30.52 2.41 6.71
C GLN A 193 -30.11 0.96 6.44
N PRO A 194 -30.34 0.43 5.22
CA PRO A 194 -29.88 -0.90 4.87
C PRO A 194 -28.35 -0.99 4.90
N LEU A 195 -27.83 -2.12 5.35
CA LEU A 195 -26.40 -2.40 5.30
C LEU A 195 -25.97 -2.62 3.85
N LYS A 196 -24.82 -2.04 3.48
CA LYS A 196 -24.20 -2.20 2.14
C LYS A 196 -22.77 -2.71 2.32
N LEU A 197 -22.36 -3.72 1.56
CA LEU A 197 -20.96 -4.17 1.50
C LEU A 197 -20.11 -3.18 0.72
N ASN A 198 -20.70 -2.44 -0.24
CA ASN A 198 -19.98 -1.47 -1.08
C ASN A 198 -18.76 -2.11 -1.76
N LEU A 199 -18.99 -3.21 -2.46
CA LEU A 199 -17.96 -4.03 -3.10
C LEU A 199 -18.30 -4.25 -4.58
N LYS A 200 -17.28 -4.54 -5.39
CA LYS A 200 -17.44 -5.14 -6.72
C LYS A 200 -16.22 -5.96 -7.09
N THR A 201 -16.41 -7.17 -7.59
CA THR A 201 -15.36 -7.99 -8.18
C THR A 201 -15.38 -7.86 -9.71
N THR A 202 -14.21 -7.62 -10.30
CA THR A 202 -14.03 -7.59 -11.76
C THR A 202 -13.07 -8.67 -12.21
N SER A 203 -13.36 -9.28 -13.36
CA SER A 203 -12.45 -10.20 -14.04
C SER A 203 -11.69 -9.44 -15.12
N ILE A 204 -10.36 -9.49 -15.08
CA ILE A 204 -9.46 -8.79 -16.00
C ILE A 204 -8.75 -9.85 -16.82
N HIS A 205 -9.07 -9.94 -18.11
CA HIS A 205 -8.48 -10.92 -19.01
C HIS A 205 -7.20 -10.37 -19.63
N LEU A 206 -6.13 -11.14 -19.59
CA LEU A 206 -4.81 -10.75 -20.04
C LEU A 206 -4.21 -11.86 -20.90
N HIS A 207 -3.53 -11.44 -21.97
CA HIS A 207 -2.73 -12.34 -22.77
C HIS A 207 -1.52 -12.84 -21.93
N PRO A 208 -1.04 -14.07 -22.13
CA PRO A 208 0.11 -14.62 -21.40
C PRO A 208 1.36 -13.72 -21.42
N GLU A 209 1.57 -12.96 -22.50
CA GLU A 209 2.72 -12.06 -22.66
C GLU A 209 2.67 -10.83 -21.74
N ASP A 210 1.46 -10.37 -21.42
CA ASP A 210 1.17 -9.21 -20.56
C ASP A 210 0.96 -9.61 -19.10
N PHE A 211 0.93 -10.91 -18.82
CA PHE A 211 0.75 -11.42 -17.46
C PHE A 211 1.95 -11.03 -16.56
N PRO A 212 1.76 -10.90 -15.24
CA PRO A 212 2.82 -10.47 -14.31
C PRO A 212 4.19 -11.11 -14.54
N LYS A 213 5.23 -10.28 -14.68
CA LYS A 213 6.64 -10.70 -14.85
C LYS A 213 7.43 -10.57 -13.55
N LEU A 214 6.94 -9.75 -12.63
CA LEU A 214 7.47 -9.58 -11.27
C LEU A 214 6.37 -9.91 -10.25
N PRO A 215 6.73 -10.40 -9.05
CA PRO A 215 5.74 -10.67 -8.00
C PRO A 215 4.97 -9.42 -7.57
N VAL A 216 5.59 -8.25 -7.75
CA VAL A 216 5.00 -6.96 -7.41
C VAL A 216 3.84 -6.61 -8.35
N ASP A 217 3.94 -6.99 -9.63
CA ASP A 217 2.89 -6.77 -10.63
C ASP A 217 1.59 -7.50 -10.25
N CYS A 218 1.72 -8.65 -9.57
CA CYS A 218 0.57 -9.42 -9.11
C CYS A 218 -0.28 -8.67 -8.06
N HIS A 219 0.22 -7.63 -7.38
CA HIS A 219 -0.56 -6.89 -6.37
C HIS A 219 -1.73 -6.10 -6.96
N GLN A 220 -1.82 -5.99 -8.28
CA GLN A 220 -2.97 -5.46 -9.01
C GLN A 220 -4.19 -6.37 -8.94
N TYR A 221 -4.00 -7.63 -8.52
CA TYR A 221 -5.06 -8.63 -8.44
C TYR A 221 -5.20 -9.11 -7.00
N ASP A 222 -6.39 -9.56 -6.64
CA ASP A 222 -6.65 -10.30 -5.40
C ASP A 222 -6.54 -11.80 -5.63
N ILE A 223 -6.96 -12.27 -6.81
CA ILE A 223 -6.84 -13.66 -7.26
C ILE A 223 -6.28 -13.68 -8.69
N LEU A 224 -5.37 -14.61 -8.98
CA LEU A 224 -4.98 -14.95 -10.35
C LEU A 224 -5.63 -16.27 -10.76
N VAL A 225 -6.11 -16.34 -11.99
CA VAL A 225 -6.64 -17.55 -12.63
C VAL A 225 -5.83 -17.80 -13.90
N ILE A 226 -5.19 -18.96 -14.00
CA ILE A 226 -4.47 -19.37 -15.20
C ILE A 226 -5.29 -20.48 -15.87
N THR A 227 -5.77 -20.22 -17.07
CA THR A 227 -6.48 -21.24 -17.88
C THR A 227 -5.49 -22.30 -18.40
N ALA A 228 -5.95 -23.47 -18.88
CA ALA A 228 -5.01 -24.46 -19.41
C ALA A 228 -4.20 -23.92 -20.60
N ARG A 229 -4.88 -23.21 -21.51
CA ARG A 229 -4.24 -22.54 -22.66
C ARG A 229 -3.26 -21.46 -22.20
N GLY A 230 -3.63 -20.71 -21.15
CA GLY A 230 -2.75 -19.72 -20.53
C GLY A 230 -1.50 -20.36 -19.92
N LEU A 231 -1.65 -21.51 -19.25
CA LEU A 231 -0.55 -22.25 -18.63
C LEU A 231 0.44 -22.81 -19.65
N GLU A 232 -0.07 -23.29 -20.80
CA GLU A 232 0.77 -23.77 -21.91
C GLU A 232 1.60 -22.64 -22.53
N ALA A 233 1.00 -21.46 -22.71
CA ALA A 233 1.65 -20.29 -23.32
C ALA A 233 2.52 -19.49 -22.33
N LEU A 234 2.40 -19.71 -21.02
CA LEU A 234 3.15 -18.95 -20.03
C LEU A 234 4.65 -19.28 -20.07
N GLU A 235 5.50 -18.27 -20.08
CA GLU A 235 6.95 -18.49 -19.94
C GLU A 235 7.38 -18.65 -18.46
N SER A 236 8.55 -19.26 -18.25
CA SER A 236 9.10 -19.54 -16.91
C SER A 236 9.27 -18.31 -16.03
N ARG A 237 9.54 -17.12 -16.61
CA ARG A 237 9.67 -15.87 -15.85
C ARG A 237 8.37 -15.50 -15.12
N HIS A 238 7.23 -15.67 -15.78
CA HIS A 238 5.91 -15.40 -15.22
C HIS A 238 5.57 -16.42 -14.13
N MET A 239 5.83 -17.71 -14.38
CA MET A 239 5.63 -18.77 -13.38
C MET A 239 6.41 -18.51 -12.08
N LYS A 240 7.69 -18.10 -12.19
CA LYS A 240 8.53 -17.76 -11.03
C LYS A 240 7.99 -16.56 -10.25
N ALA A 241 7.55 -15.51 -10.95
CA ALA A 241 6.97 -14.32 -10.33
C ALA A 241 5.68 -14.64 -9.57
N ILE A 242 4.78 -15.42 -10.20
CA ILE A 242 3.52 -15.85 -9.60
C ILE A 242 3.78 -16.75 -8.39
N LEU A 243 4.68 -17.74 -8.50
CA LEU A 243 5.04 -18.62 -7.40
C LEU A 243 5.53 -17.83 -6.18
N GLN A 244 6.42 -16.85 -6.39
CA GLN A 244 6.89 -16.01 -5.30
C GLN A 244 5.74 -15.18 -4.69
N TRP A 245 4.88 -14.58 -5.51
CA TRP A 245 3.72 -13.83 -5.02
C TRP A 245 2.76 -14.71 -4.21
N VAL A 246 2.47 -15.95 -4.67
CA VAL A 246 1.65 -16.90 -3.91
C VAL A 246 2.34 -17.23 -2.58
N ARG A 247 3.64 -17.54 -2.57
CA ARG A 247 4.38 -17.77 -1.31
C ARG A 247 4.27 -16.60 -0.34
N SER A 248 4.28 -15.36 -0.84
CA SER A 248 4.10 -14.12 -0.09
C SER A 248 2.65 -13.85 0.37
N GLY A 249 1.69 -14.70 0.02
CA GLY A 249 0.28 -14.51 0.38
C GLY A 249 -0.69 -14.25 -0.77
N GLY A 250 -0.31 -14.47 -2.03
CA GLY A 250 -1.24 -14.44 -3.16
C GLY A 250 -2.25 -15.59 -3.17
N SER A 251 -3.31 -15.46 -3.97
CA SER A 251 -4.30 -16.51 -4.22
C SER A 251 -4.31 -16.85 -5.71
N LEU A 252 -4.11 -18.13 -6.04
CA LEU A 252 -3.96 -18.62 -7.41
C LEU A 252 -4.91 -19.78 -7.68
N CYS A 253 -5.58 -19.76 -8.82
CA CYS A 253 -6.28 -20.89 -9.40
C CYS A 253 -5.61 -21.26 -10.72
N VAL A 254 -5.30 -22.55 -10.92
CA VAL A 254 -4.72 -23.07 -12.16
C VAL A 254 -5.63 -24.15 -12.72
N LEU A 255 -6.10 -23.94 -13.94
CA LEU A 255 -6.81 -24.93 -14.73
C LEU A 255 -5.78 -25.72 -15.54
N VAL A 256 -5.78 -27.03 -15.37
CA VAL A 256 -4.84 -27.94 -16.04
C VAL A 256 -5.55 -28.60 -17.22
N GLY A 257 -4.91 -28.58 -18.39
CA GLY A 257 -5.39 -29.23 -19.60
C GLY A 257 -5.11 -30.74 -19.63
N GLU A 258 -5.26 -31.35 -20.80
CA GLU A 258 -4.98 -32.78 -20.99
C GLU A 258 -3.50 -33.10 -20.88
N SER A 259 -2.64 -32.32 -21.55
CA SER A 259 -1.19 -32.47 -21.50
C SER A 259 -0.56 -31.35 -20.70
N THR A 260 0.48 -31.66 -19.93
CA THR A 260 1.26 -30.64 -19.21
C THR A 260 2.73 -30.80 -19.57
N GLY A 261 3.41 -29.73 -19.98
CA GLY A 261 4.85 -29.78 -20.22
C GLY A 261 5.64 -29.96 -18.92
N SER A 262 6.93 -30.35 -19.03
CA SER A 262 7.78 -30.58 -17.85
C SER A 262 7.95 -29.32 -16.99
N ASN A 263 8.10 -28.15 -17.61
CA ASN A 263 8.24 -26.87 -16.90
C ASN A 263 6.97 -26.52 -16.10
N GLN A 264 5.79 -26.73 -16.71
CA GLN A 264 4.51 -26.51 -16.07
C GLN A 264 4.30 -27.48 -14.90
N LEU A 265 4.71 -28.75 -15.06
CA LEU A 265 4.63 -29.74 -13.98
C LEU A 265 5.53 -29.35 -12.78
N GLU A 266 6.75 -28.87 -13.04
CA GLU A 266 7.66 -28.38 -11.99
C GLU A 266 7.04 -27.18 -11.24
N PHE A 267 6.40 -26.26 -11.97
CA PHE A 267 5.66 -25.15 -11.38
C PHE A 267 4.51 -25.63 -10.48
N LEU A 268 3.67 -26.55 -10.96
CA LEU A 268 2.55 -27.11 -10.17
C LEU A 268 3.05 -27.86 -8.93
N ASN A 269 4.13 -28.61 -9.04
CA ASN A 269 4.76 -29.29 -7.89
C ASN A 269 5.36 -28.30 -6.88
N SER A 270 5.95 -27.21 -7.36
CA SER A 270 6.46 -26.14 -6.50
C SER A 270 5.35 -25.46 -5.70
N LEU A 271 4.14 -25.33 -6.27
CA LEU A 271 2.97 -24.81 -5.56
C LEU A 271 2.50 -25.78 -4.45
N ARG A 272 2.71 -27.09 -4.60
CA ARG A 272 2.28 -28.10 -3.61
C ARG A 272 3.31 -28.44 -2.53
N LYS A 273 4.58 -28.09 -2.74
CA LYS A 273 5.73 -28.54 -1.92
C LYS A 273 5.57 -28.30 -0.41
N SER A 274 4.79 -27.31 0.00
CA SER A 274 4.56 -26.94 1.41
C SER A 274 3.67 -27.90 2.21
N GLU A 275 2.88 -28.77 1.57
CA GLU A 275 1.94 -29.67 2.25
C GLU A 275 2.44 -31.11 2.40
N GLY A 276 3.68 -31.41 2.00
CA GLY A 276 4.23 -32.77 2.12
C GLY A 276 3.52 -33.82 1.26
N GLY A 277 2.64 -33.40 0.35
CA GLY A 277 1.95 -34.28 -0.58
C GLY A 277 2.89 -34.86 -1.63
N SER A 278 2.62 -36.09 -2.09
CA SER A 278 3.35 -36.71 -3.19
C SER A 278 3.34 -35.80 -4.42
N PRO A 279 4.48 -35.68 -5.14
CA PRO A 279 4.55 -34.86 -6.34
C PRO A 279 3.54 -35.36 -7.37
N LEU A 280 2.97 -34.43 -8.13
CA LEU A 280 2.18 -34.74 -9.32
C LEU A 280 3.09 -35.44 -10.32
N LEU A 281 2.67 -36.63 -10.75
CA LEU A 281 3.35 -37.42 -11.76
C LEU A 281 2.59 -37.33 -13.08
N GLN A 282 3.29 -37.56 -14.18
CA GLN A 282 2.68 -37.67 -15.49
C GLN A 282 2.53 -39.14 -15.87
N ASN A 283 1.38 -39.47 -16.46
CA ASN A 283 1.17 -40.76 -17.10
C ASN A 283 1.94 -40.83 -18.44
N SER A 284 1.94 -42.01 -19.07
CA SER A 284 2.62 -42.23 -20.36
C SER A 284 2.11 -41.36 -21.52
N LYS A 285 0.96 -40.68 -21.35
CA LYS A 285 0.36 -39.76 -22.31
C LYS A 285 0.67 -38.29 -21.99
N GLY A 286 1.52 -38.00 -21.00
CA GLY A 286 1.85 -36.63 -20.57
C GLY A 286 0.75 -35.92 -19.80
N GLN A 287 -0.28 -36.65 -19.36
CA GLN A 287 -1.36 -36.11 -18.53
C GLN A 287 -0.99 -36.26 -17.06
N ILE A 288 -1.37 -35.30 -16.23
CA ILE A 288 -1.16 -35.41 -14.79
C ILE A 288 -2.03 -36.55 -14.26
N ASP A 289 -1.42 -37.44 -13.48
CA ASP A 289 -2.10 -38.48 -12.73
C ASP A 289 -2.70 -37.86 -11.46
N PHE A 290 -3.95 -37.40 -11.57
CA PHE A 290 -4.79 -37.14 -10.41
C PHE A 290 -5.54 -38.45 -10.14
N SER A 291 -5.56 -38.92 -8.90
CA SER A 291 -6.46 -40.00 -8.49
C SER A 291 -7.91 -39.62 -8.84
N GLU A 292 -8.75 -40.59 -9.23
CA GLU A 292 -10.16 -40.33 -9.60
C GLU A 292 -10.93 -39.54 -8.52
N GLU A 293 -10.51 -39.66 -7.26
CA GLU A 293 -11.07 -38.96 -6.08
C GLU A 293 -10.59 -37.51 -5.89
N ASN A 294 -9.54 -37.03 -6.59
CA ASN A 294 -8.93 -35.71 -6.35
C ASN A 294 -8.94 -34.84 -7.61
N GLN A 295 -10.12 -34.58 -8.18
CA GLN A 295 -10.29 -33.68 -9.33
C GLN A 295 -9.99 -32.21 -8.98
N LEU A 296 -10.11 -31.86 -7.71
CA LEU A 296 -9.82 -30.57 -7.10
C LEU A 296 -8.68 -30.72 -6.09
N LEU A 297 -7.61 -29.94 -6.22
CA LEU A 297 -6.54 -29.87 -5.23
C LEU A 297 -6.48 -28.48 -4.62
N LEU A 298 -6.73 -28.40 -3.33
CA LEU A 298 -6.57 -27.18 -2.53
C LEU A 298 -5.27 -27.31 -1.75
N SER A 299 -4.38 -26.31 -1.88
CA SER A 299 -3.09 -26.34 -1.20
C SER A 299 -2.67 -24.96 -0.69
N ARG A 300 -1.98 -24.91 0.44
CA ARG A 300 -1.41 -23.68 1.01
C ARG A 300 0.07 -23.56 0.65
N THR A 301 0.39 -22.70 -0.32
CA THR A 301 1.78 -22.43 -0.73
C THR A 301 2.35 -21.24 0.05
N GLY A 302 3.18 -21.49 1.07
CA GLY A 302 3.64 -20.43 1.98
C GLY A 302 2.46 -19.77 2.71
N TRP A 303 2.31 -18.46 2.57
CA TRP A 303 1.14 -17.71 3.10
C TRP A 303 -0.04 -17.63 2.13
N GLY A 304 0.15 -18.14 0.91
CA GLY A 304 -0.81 -18.12 -0.17
C GLY A 304 -1.77 -19.28 -0.17
N ARG A 305 -2.61 -19.29 -1.20
CA ARG A 305 -3.57 -20.36 -1.47
C ARG A 305 -3.56 -20.69 -2.95
N THR A 306 -3.51 -21.97 -3.25
CA THR A 306 -3.48 -22.50 -4.60
C THR A 306 -4.62 -23.50 -4.78
N VAL A 307 -5.37 -23.32 -5.86
CA VAL A 307 -6.36 -24.28 -6.35
C VAL A 307 -5.86 -24.81 -7.67
N ILE A 308 -5.72 -26.12 -7.80
CA ILE A 308 -5.43 -26.79 -9.07
C ILE A 308 -6.65 -27.62 -9.44
N LEU A 309 -7.18 -27.38 -10.63
CA LEU A 309 -8.41 -28.01 -11.12
C LEU A 309 -8.19 -28.50 -12.55
N ARG A 310 -8.69 -29.68 -12.91
CA ARG A 310 -8.71 -30.12 -14.30
C ARG A 310 -9.75 -29.34 -15.11
N GLN A 311 -9.40 -28.87 -16.31
CA GLN A 311 -10.32 -28.11 -17.15
C GLN A 311 -11.59 -28.91 -17.53
N GLN A 312 -11.46 -30.22 -17.77
CA GLN A 312 -12.59 -31.08 -18.14
C GLN A 312 -13.69 -31.11 -17.07
N VAL A 313 -13.33 -30.88 -15.79
CA VAL A 313 -14.26 -30.89 -14.67
C VAL A 313 -15.22 -29.69 -14.78
N LEU A 314 -14.73 -28.56 -15.27
CA LEU A 314 -15.57 -27.39 -15.57
C LEU A 314 -16.41 -27.60 -16.83
N GLU A 315 -15.82 -28.20 -17.87
CA GLU A 315 -16.52 -28.43 -19.14
C GLU A 315 -17.67 -29.45 -19.00
N ASN A 316 -17.47 -30.48 -18.18
CA ASN A 316 -18.46 -31.51 -17.89
C ASN A 316 -19.38 -31.15 -16.71
N ASP A 317 -19.20 -29.97 -16.09
CA ASP A 317 -19.90 -29.53 -14.88
C ASP A 317 -19.88 -30.56 -13.73
N SER A 318 -18.77 -31.29 -13.57
CA SER A 318 -18.66 -32.41 -12.63
C SER A 318 -18.28 -32.02 -11.21
N LEU A 319 -18.06 -30.72 -10.93
CA LEU A 319 -17.86 -30.23 -9.56
C LEU A 319 -19.12 -30.42 -8.73
N THR A 320 -18.96 -31.00 -7.54
CA THR A 320 -20.03 -31.07 -6.54
C THR A 320 -20.38 -29.67 -6.01
N SER A 321 -21.59 -29.51 -5.47
CA SER A 321 -22.02 -28.23 -4.87
C SER A 321 -21.07 -27.76 -3.76
N ASP A 322 -20.56 -28.69 -2.96
CA ASP A 322 -19.63 -28.40 -1.86
C ASP A 322 -18.28 -27.91 -2.38
N GLU A 323 -17.72 -28.55 -3.41
CA GLU A 323 -16.47 -28.12 -4.05
C GLU A 323 -16.62 -26.74 -4.70
N ARG A 324 -17.75 -26.49 -5.37
CA ARG A 324 -18.06 -25.17 -5.97
C ARG A 324 -18.08 -24.06 -4.93
N ALA A 325 -18.65 -24.32 -3.75
CA ALA A 325 -18.65 -23.36 -2.65
C ALA A 325 -17.26 -23.25 -1.99
N GLN A 326 -16.52 -24.35 -1.88
CA GLN A 326 -15.23 -24.38 -1.20
C GLN A 326 -14.15 -23.54 -1.91
N ILE A 327 -14.12 -23.54 -3.24
CA ILE A 327 -13.11 -22.81 -4.04
C ILE A 327 -13.06 -21.30 -3.72
N PRO A 328 -14.16 -20.53 -3.84
CA PRO A 328 -14.14 -19.10 -3.54
C PRO A 328 -13.90 -18.83 -2.05
N PHE A 329 -14.47 -19.62 -1.12
CA PHE A 329 -14.18 -19.48 0.32
C PHE A 329 -12.69 -19.65 0.63
N PHE A 330 -12.07 -20.65 -0.01
CA PHE A 330 -10.64 -20.89 0.11
C PHE A 330 -9.86 -19.72 -0.47
N LEU A 331 -10.02 -19.39 -1.76
CA LEU A 331 -9.22 -18.37 -2.44
C LEU A 331 -9.38 -16.95 -1.85
N TRP A 332 -10.58 -16.57 -1.41
CA TRP A 332 -10.83 -15.30 -0.70
C TRP A 332 -10.39 -15.29 0.76
N LYS A 333 -9.82 -16.40 1.23
CA LYS A 333 -9.22 -16.53 2.56
C LYS A 333 -10.22 -16.35 3.70
N LEU A 334 -11.48 -16.69 3.47
CA LEU A 334 -12.52 -16.59 4.48
C LEU A 334 -12.32 -17.61 5.61
N ARG A 335 -12.86 -17.29 6.79
CA ARG A 335 -12.72 -18.14 7.99
C ARG A 335 -13.59 -19.39 7.85
N GLN A 336 -13.12 -20.50 8.41
CA GLN A 336 -13.88 -21.75 8.45
C GLN A 336 -15.27 -21.57 9.08
N SER A 337 -15.37 -20.78 10.16
CA SER A 337 -16.65 -20.47 10.80
C SER A 337 -17.63 -19.72 9.88
N GLN A 338 -17.12 -18.91 8.95
CA GLN A 338 -17.97 -18.23 7.95
C GLN A 338 -18.45 -19.22 6.89
N LYS A 339 -17.61 -20.19 6.52
CA LYS A 339 -17.99 -21.27 5.60
C LYS A 339 -19.07 -22.16 6.22
N GLU A 340 -18.85 -22.67 7.44
CA GLU A 340 -19.81 -23.55 8.13
C GLU A 340 -21.20 -22.92 8.24
N PHE A 341 -21.25 -21.63 8.55
CA PHE A 341 -22.50 -20.88 8.60
C PHE A 341 -23.13 -20.71 7.21
N TYR A 342 -22.33 -20.39 6.19
CA TYR A 342 -22.81 -20.28 4.81
C TYR A 342 -23.30 -21.62 4.23
N ASP A 343 -22.68 -22.74 4.59
CA ASP A 343 -23.12 -24.07 4.16
C ASP A 343 -24.53 -24.39 4.71
N GLN A 344 -24.84 -23.92 5.93
CA GLN A 344 -26.13 -24.14 6.59
C GLN A 344 -27.22 -23.20 6.08
N GLU A 345 -26.89 -21.93 5.95
CA GLU A 345 -27.89 -20.88 5.80
C GLU A 345 -27.80 -20.13 4.46
N HIS A 346 -26.76 -20.42 3.66
CA HIS A 346 -26.47 -19.75 2.38
C HIS A 346 -26.41 -18.21 2.47
N HIS A 347 -26.05 -17.70 3.65
CA HIS A 347 -25.81 -16.28 3.94
C HIS A 347 -24.68 -16.14 4.97
N TRP A 348 -24.20 -14.92 5.21
CA TRP A 348 -23.26 -14.64 6.30
C TRP A 348 -24.01 -14.39 7.61
N ASP A 349 -23.35 -14.67 8.74
CA ASP A 349 -23.86 -14.40 10.09
C ASP A 349 -23.77 -12.90 10.41
N ASP A 350 -24.60 -12.11 9.73
CA ASP A 350 -24.72 -10.66 9.88
C ASP A 350 -25.19 -10.29 11.29
N LYS A 351 -26.09 -11.08 11.88
CA LYS A 351 -26.55 -10.91 13.26
C LYS A 351 -25.41 -10.94 14.26
N LYS A 352 -24.54 -11.96 14.18
CA LYS A 352 -23.39 -12.05 15.07
C LYS A 352 -22.40 -10.91 14.86
N LEU A 353 -22.14 -10.50 13.60
CA LEU A 353 -21.26 -9.37 13.31
C LEU A 353 -21.77 -8.07 13.96
N ILE A 354 -23.09 -7.85 13.91
CA ILE A 354 -23.72 -6.66 14.49
C ILE A 354 -23.75 -6.75 16.02
N GLN A 355 -24.00 -7.92 16.58
CA GLN A 355 -23.92 -8.13 18.02
C GLN A 355 -22.50 -7.92 18.54
N GLU A 356 -21.48 -8.44 17.85
CA GLU A 356 -20.07 -8.19 18.16
C GLU A 356 -19.71 -6.70 18.07
N TYR A 357 -20.29 -5.97 17.11
CA TYR A 357 -20.16 -4.51 17.02
C TYR A 357 -20.69 -3.81 18.27
N PHE A 358 -21.93 -4.10 18.67
CA PHE A 358 -22.53 -3.48 19.87
C PHE A 358 -21.81 -3.86 21.17
N GLU A 359 -21.35 -5.10 21.29
CA GLU A 359 -20.56 -5.53 22.45
C GLU A 359 -19.21 -4.80 22.53
N ARG A 360 -18.52 -4.59 21.40
CA ARG A 360 -17.29 -3.80 21.36
C ARG A 360 -17.54 -2.36 21.76
N GLU A 361 -18.58 -1.73 21.21
CA GLU A 361 -18.98 -0.37 21.59
C GLU A 361 -19.34 -0.25 23.08
N LYS A 362 -19.93 -1.30 23.67
CA LYS A 362 -20.28 -1.34 25.10
C LYS A 362 -19.05 -1.41 26.00
N GLN A 363 -18.03 -2.16 25.60
CA GLN A 363 -16.76 -2.27 26.34
C GLN A 363 -15.91 -1.01 26.24
N GLU A 364 -15.95 -0.32 25.10
CA GLU A 364 -15.24 0.92 24.87
C GLU A 364 -16.02 2.11 25.46
N ASN A 365 -15.65 2.50 26.69
CA ASN A 365 -16.25 3.62 27.45
C ASN A 365 -15.90 5.02 26.86
N TYR A 366 -15.66 5.13 25.55
CA TYR A 366 -15.17 6.35 24.90
C TYR A 366 -16.27 7.39 24.72
N ARG A 367 -16.00 8.61 25.21
CA ARG A 367 -16.85 9.81 25.04
C ARG A 367 -16.82 10.40 23.61
N SER A 368 -15.97 9.90 22.72
CA SER A 368 -15.88 10.36 21.34
C SER A 368 -16.28 9.23 20.39
N TYR A 369 -17.54 9.27 20.00
CA TYR A 369 -18.18 8.32 19.09
C TYR A 369 -17.35 8.11 17.82
N SER A 370 -17.30 6.86 17.37
CA SER A 370 -17.00 6.52 15.99
C SER A 370 -18.06 7.19 15.12
N ALA A 371 -17.66 8.02 14.16
CA ALA A 371 -18.55 8.73 13.23
C ALA A 371 -19.24 7.78 12.21
N TYR A 372 -19.10 6.47 12.38
CA TYR A 372 -19.61 5.47 11.43
C TYR A 372 -21.00 5.00 11.84
N ALA A 373 -21.95 5.09 10.92
CA ALA A 373 -23.31 4.57 11.10
C ALA A 373 -23.30 3.03 11.07
N ILE A 374 -24.27 2.38 11.74
CA ILE A 374 -24.43 0.91 11.68
C ILE A 374 -24.60 0.42 10.25
N SER A 375 -25.16 1.23 9.35
CA SER A 375 -25.24 0.94 7.92
C SER A 375 -23.90 0.58 7.29
N GLU A 376 -22.79 0.94 7.92
CA GLU A 376 -21.45 0.62 7.47
C GLU A 376 -20.87 -0.64 8.12
N VAL A 377 -21.53 -1.33 9.06
CA VAL A 377 -20.95 -2.51 9.76
C VAL A 377 -20.42 -3.56 8.78
N LEU A 378 -21.19 -3.83 7.72
CA LEU A 378 -20.81 -4.74 6.63
C LEU A 378 -19.99 -4.07 5.51
N SER A 379 -19.81 -2.75 5.56
CA SER A 379 -19.09 -2.02 4.52
C SER A 379 -17.63 -2.47 4.46
N MET A 380 -17.21 -2.85 3.25
CA MET A 380 -15.85 -3.22 2.92
C MET A 380 -15.03 -2.01 2.46
N THR A 381 -15.56 -0.79 2.64
CA THR A 381 -14.81 0.46 2.45
C THR A 381 -13.57 0.49 3.35
N HIS A 382 -12.59 1.31 2.98
CA HIS A 382 -11.38 1.47 3.78
C HIS A 382 -11.75 1.94 5.19
N ARG A 383 -11.33 1.17 6.20
CA ARG A 383 -11.43 1.55 7.61
C ARG A 383 -10.03 1.74 8.17
N PRO A 384 -9.72 2.90 8.77
CA PRO A 384 -8.44 3.09 9.42
C PRO A 384 -8.29 2.09 10.57
N ILE A 385 -7.07 1.59 10.79
CA ILE A 385 -6.78 0.76 11.96
C ILE A 385 -6.86 1.67 13.18
N TYR A 386 -7.75 1.38 14.13
CA TYR A 386 -8.02 2.26 15.27
C TYR A 386 -6.75 2.60 16.08
N THR A 387 -5.80 1.67 16.17
CA THR A 387 -4.53 1.84 16.88
C THR A 387 -3.38 2.35 15.99
N GLY A 388 -3.60 2.63 14.70
CA GLY A 388 -2.52 2.99 13.78
C GLY A 388 -1.82 4.30 14.16
N GLY A 389 -2.50 5.23 14.84
CA GLY A 389 -1.91 6.43 15.40
C GLY A 389 -0.86 6.16 16.49
N MET A 390 -0.91 5.00 17.15
CA MET A 390 0.12 4.58 18.11
C MET A 390 1.45 4.24 17.41
N LEU A 391 1.41 3.82 16.14
CA LEU A 391 2.65 3.59 15.38
C LEU A 391 3.47 4.87 15.25
N ILE A 392 2.81 6.03 15.16
CA ILE A 392 3.50 7.32 15.18
C ILE A 392 4.20 7.48 16.53
N SER A 393 3.49 7.32 17.65
CA SER A 393 4.10 7.50 18.98
C SER A 393 5.26 6.53 19.22
N ASP A 394 5.12 5.27 18.80
CA ASP A 394 6.13 4.23 19.04
C ASP A 394 7.38 4.43 18.16
N LEU A 395 7.19 4.87 16.92
CA LEU A 395 8.29 5.15 15.99
C LEU A 395 8.86 6.55 16.17
N MET A 396 8.20 7.45 16.89
CA MET A 396 8.75 8.78 17.13
C MET A 396 10.09 8.67 17.88
N PRO A 397 11.07 9.49 17.51
CA PRO A 397 12.33 9.56 18.22
C PRO A 397 12.11 10.05 19.65
N ALA A 398 12.62 9.30 20.63
CA ALA A 398 12.55 9.67 22.04
C ALA A 398 13.49 10.85 22.36
N GLU A 399 14.48 11.07 21.49
CA GLU A 399 15.55 12.06 21.64
C GLU A 399 15.26 13.38 20.93
N LEU A 400 14.00 13.66 20.59
CA LEU A 400 13.62 14.96 20.03
C LEU A 400 13.97 16.05 21.05
N GLN A 401 15.17 16.65 20.90
CA GLN A 401 15.76 17.56 21.86
C GLN A 401 15.01 18.90 21.83
N ILE A 402 13.87 18.94 22.52
CA ILE A 402 13.26 20.20 22.91
C ILE A 402 14.31 20.94 23.74
N VAL A 403 14.58 22.21 23.42
CA VAL A 403 15.52 23.05 24.17
C VAL A 403 15.25 22.87 25.66
N PRO A 404 16.19 22.32 26.44
CA PRO A 404 15.90 21.97 27.82
C PRO A 404 15.38 23.17 28.60
N THR A 405 14.32 23.00 29.38
CA THR A 405 13.67 24.11 30.09
C THR A 405 14.64 24.92 30.95
N TRP A 406 15.69 24.27 31.47
CA TRP A 406 16.75 24.93 32.23
C TRP A 406 17.60 25.87 31.36
N VAL A 407 17.86 25.56 30.09
CA VAL A 407 18.58 26.44 29.14
C VAL A 407 17.76 27.70 28.90
N ILE A 408 16.46 27.57 28.66
CA ILE A 408 15.54 28.71 28.52
C ILE A 408 15.56 29.54 29.81
N GLY A 409 15.49 28.88 30.97
CA GLY A 409 15.58 29.52 32.28
C GLY A 409 16.88 30.32 32.47
N ILE A 410 18.03 29.78 32.06
CA ILE A 410 19.33 30.46 32.15
C ILE A 410 19.38 31.67 31.21
N ILE A 411 18.89 31.54 29.97
CA ILE A 411 18.87 32.65 29.01
C ILE A 411 18.01 33.80 29.53
N LEU A 412 16.80 33.50 30.03
CA LEU A 412 15.89 34.50 30.59
C LEU A 412 16.44 35.15 31.86
N LEU A 413 17.03 34.35 32.77
CA LEU A 413 17.67 34.88 33.97
C LEU A 413 18.86 35.76 33.62
N GLY A 414 19.70 35.32 32.69
CA GLY A 414 20.83 36.09 32.18
C GLY A 414 20.39 37.41 31.56
N TYR A 415 19.31 37.41 30.77
CA TYR A 415 18.71 38.62 30.18
C TYR A 415 18.26 39.62 31.24
N VAL A 416 17.53 39.18 32.27
CA VAL A 416 17.07 40.03 33.38
C VAL A 416 18.25 40.61 34.15
N LEU A 417 19.28 39.81 34.41
CA LEU A 417 20.50 40.26 35.08
C LEU A 417 21.29 41.26 34.22
N MET A 418 21.28 41.10 32.90
CA MET A 418 22.01 41.97 31.99
C MET A 418 21.35 43.35 31.85
N ILE A 419 20.02 43.43 31.84
CA ILE A 419 19.27 44.70 31.74
C ILE A 419 19.08 45.38 33.10
N GLY A 420 18.86 44.63 34.17
CA GLY A 420 18.66 45.23 35.49
C GLY A 420 19.99 45.69 36.10
N PRO A 421 20.68 44.80 36.84
CA PRO A 421 21.94 45.15 37.49
C PRO A 421 23.06 45.42 36.48
N GLY A 422 23.20 44.59 35.43
CA GLY A 422 24.29 44.69 34.45
C GLY A 422 24.36 46.07 33.81
N GLU A 423 23.27 46.52 33.19
CA GLU A 423 23.18 47.83 32.56
C GLU A 423 23.36 48.98 33.56
N TYR A 424 22.76 48.87 34.76
CA TYR A 424 22.87 49.90 35.80
C TYR A 424 24.31 50.13 36.27
N TYR A 425 25.07 49.04 36.50
CA TYR A 425 26.46 49.13 36.92
C TYR A 425 27.37 49.57 35.78
N LEU A 426 27.18 49.05 34.56
CA LEU A 426 28.04 49.37 33.41
C LEU A 426 27.89 50.84 33.01
N LEU A 427 26.65 51.32 32.83
CA LEU A 427 26.39 52.73 32.53
C LEU A 427 26.69 53.67 33.71
N GLY A 428 26.55 53.18 34.94
CA GLY A 428 26.91 53.90 36.15
C GLY A 428 28.42 54.12 36.27
N TYR A 429 29.22 53.11 35.97
CA TYR A 429 30.68 53.19 35.98
C TYR A 429 31.20 54.20 34.94
N PHE A 430 30.66 54.17 33.72
CA PHE A 430 31.03 55.11 32.66
C PHE A 430 30.33 56.49 32.75
N LYS A 431 29.42 56.68 33.72
CA LYS A 431 28.60 57.90 33.90
C LYS A 431 27.75 58.30 32.67
N ILE A 432 27.35 57.33 31.85
CA ILE A 432 26.57 57.53 30.60
C ILE A 432 25.14 57.00 30.68
N ARG A 433 24.53 57.04 31.87
CA ARG A 433 23.16 56.54 32.15
C ARG A 433 22.05 57.07 31.22
N ARG A 434 22.26 58.20 30.54
CA ARG A 434 21.31 58.72 29.54
C ARG A 434 21.19 57.86 28.28
N PHE A 435 22.06 56.88 28.07
CA PHE A 435 22.10 56.03 26.87
C PHE A 435 21.36 54.69 27.02
N THR A 436 20.66 54.46 28.14
CA THR A 436 19.82 53.27 28.37
C THR A 436 18.85 52.99 27.22
N TRP A 437 18.32 54.04 26.57
CA TRP A 437 17.42 53.90 25.42
C TRP A 437 18.08 53.28 24.18
N ILE A 438 19.42 53.25 24.09
CA ILE A 438 20.18 52.57 23.01
C ILE A 438 20.67 51.21 23.49
N THR A 439 21.23 51.13 24.70
CA THR A 439 21.82 49.89 25.21
C THR A 439 20.79 48.82 25.44
N PHE A 440 19.60 49.16 25.95
CA PHE A 440 18.51 48.20 26.12
C PHE A 440 18.12 47.52 24.79
N PRO A 441 17.75 48.23 23.70
CA PRO A 441 17.45 47.58 22.42
C PRO A 441 18.58 46.74 21.86
N VAL A 442 19.84 47.19 21.96
CA VAL A 442 21.00 46.45 21.46
C VAL A 442 21.18 45.13 22.23
N ILE A 443 21.07 45.16 23.55
CA ILE A 443 21.15 43.97 24.40
C ILE A 443 20.00 43.01 24.07
N SER A 444 18.78 43.50 23.91
CA SER A 444 17.63 42.68 23.51
C SER A 444 17.84 42.00 22.16
N ILE A 445 18.36 42.71 21.15
CA ILE A 445 18.66 42.12 19.84
C ILE A 445 19.76 41.06 19.96
N CYS A 446 20.85 41.34 20.70
CA CYS A 446 21.93 40.37 20.89
C CYS A 446 21.47 39.10 21.60
N VAL A 447 20.67 39.23 22.65
CA VAL A 447 20.14 38.07 23.38
C VAL A 447 19.11 37.30 22.54
N ALA A 448 18.28 37.99 21.76
CA ALA A 448 17.36 37.34 20.82
C ALA A 448 18.11 36.53 19.75
N LEU A 449 19.18 37.09 19.16
CA LEU A 449 20.04 36.39 18.21
C LEU A 449 20.75 35.19 18.86
N PHE A 450 21.24 35.35 20.09
CA PHE A 450 21.88 34.27 20.83
C PHE A 450 20.89 33.13 21.15
N ALA A 451 19.67 33.46 21.57
CA ALA A 451 18.61 32.48 21.81
C ALA A 451 18.22 31.76 20.51
N PHE A 452 18.15 32.48 19.39
CA PHE A 452 17.90 31.90 18.07
C PHE A 452 18.99 30.90 17.67
N VAL A 453 20.27 31.25 17.84
CA VAL A 453 21.42 30.37 17.53
C VAL A 453 21.42 29.12 18.42
N ILE A 454 21.14 29.26 19.71
CA ILE A 454 21.03 28.10 20.62
C ILE A 454 19.86 27.22 20.22
N SER A 455 18.69 27.80 19.93
CA SER A 455 17.52 27.04 19.48
C SER A 455 17.82 26.28 18.20
N ASP A 456 18.46 26.92 17.23
CA ASP A 456 18.87 26.29 15.97
C ASP A 456 19.86 25.14 16.20
N TYR A 457 20.87 25.33 17.07
CA TYR A 457 21.84 24.28 17.43
C TYR A 457 21.18 23.04 18.07
N PHE A 458 20.24 23.22 19.01
CA PHE A 458 19.54 22.11 19.64
C PHE A 458 18.49 21.46 18.72
N MET A 459 17.90 22.20 17.79
CA MET A 459 16.83 21.70 16.92
C MET A 459 17.30 21.21 15.53
N GLN A 460 18.55 21.46 15.15
CA GLN A 460 19.13 21.00 13.87
C GLN A 460 19.54 19.53 13.85
N ALA A 461 19.82 18.93 15.01
CA ALA A 461 20.53 17.66 15.07
C ALA A 461 19.58 16.46 15.17
N SER A 462 19.02 16.03 14.03
CA SER A 462 18.88 14.62 13.61
C SER A 462 17.79 14.46 12.54
N HIS A 463 18.13 13.91 11.37
CA HIS A 463 17.14 13.27 10.52
C HIS A 463 16.92 11.89 11.10
N GLU A 464 15.91 11.74 11.95
CA GLU A 464 15.63 10.45 12.56
C GLU A 464 14.66 9.68 11.67
N ARG A 465 15.17 8.53 11.23
CA ARG A 465 14.43 7.52 10.51
C ARG A 465 14.29 6.33 11.44
N LYS A 466 13.06 6.00 11.81
CA LYS A 466 12.74 4.75 12.50
C LYS A 466 11.87 3.88 11.60
N THR A 467 12.13 2.58 11.62
CA THR A 467 11.50 1.62 10.72
C THR A 467 10.95 0.45 11.51
N LEU A 468 9.69 0.11 11.31
CA LEU A 468 9.09 -1.15 11.71
C LEU A 468 9.07 -2.10 10.50
N SER A 469 9.88 -3.15 10.51
CA SER A 469 9.89 -4.17 9.46
C SER A 469 9.11 -5.40 9.91
N ILE A 470 8.06 -5.77 9.15
CA ILE A 470 7.30 -7.01 9.35
C ILE A 470 7.72 -7.98 8.26
N VAL A 471 8.35 -9.09 8.65
CA VAL A 471 8.87 -10.11 7.73
C VAL A 471 8.05 -11.40 7.89
N ASP A 472 7.45 -11.86 6.79
CA ASP A 472 6.75 -13.13 6.76
C ASP A 472 7.69 -14.24 6.32
N LEU A 473 7.73 -15.32 7.10
CA LEU A 473 8.57 -16.50 6.86
C LEU A 473 7.70 -17.66 6.37
N ASP A 474 8.17 -18.43 5.39
CA ASP A 474 7.48 -19.65 4.96
C ASP A 474 7.77 -20.84 5.89
N ASN A 475 7.22 -22.01 5.57
CA ASN A 475 7.41 -23.25 6.36
C ASN A 475 8.87 -23.69 6.49
N ASN A 476 9.76 -23.22 5.62
CA ASN A 476 11.20 -23.51 5.69
C ASN A 476 11.97 -22.42 6.47
N GLY A 477 11.28 -21.43 7.03
CA GLY A 477 11.89 -20.28 7.69
C GLY A 477 12.44 -19.24 6.72
N MET A 478 12.14 -19.33 5.42
CA MET A 478 12.64 -18.40 4.42
C MET A 478 11.76 -17.15 4.34
N PRO A 479 12.34 -15.94 4.29
CA PRO A 479 11.57 -14.72 4.20
C PRO A 479 10.95 -14.60 2.80
N VAL A 480 9.63 -14.42 2.74
CA VAL A 480 8.85 -14.37 1.49
C VAL A 480 8.14 -13.04 1.26
N ARG A 481 7.98 -12.22 2.30
CA ARG A 481 7.43 -10.87 2.18
C ARG A 481 8.00 -9.99 3.28
N GLU A 482 8.29 -8.75 2.94
CA GLU A 482 8.69 -7.71 3.89
C GLU A 482 7.75 -6.51 3.71
N ASN A 483 7.21 -6.03 4.82
CA ASN A 483 6.38 -4.84 4.88
C ASN A 483 7.00 -3.89 5.91
N GLU A 484 7.59 -2.83 5.41
CA GLU A 484 8.27 -1.82 6.19
C GLU A 484 7.37 -0.59 6.36
N ILE A 485 7.27 -0.12 7.60
CA ILE A 485 6.63 1.13 7.95
C ILE A 485 7.74 2.05 8.47
N GLU A 486 8.05 3.08 7.69
CA GLU A 486 9.09 4.06 7.97
C GLU A 486 8.46 5.35 8.49
N LEU A 487 8.96 5.87 9.61
CA LEU A 487 8.67 7.22 10.07
C LEU A 487 9.83 8.14 9.68
N LEU A 488 9.52 9.17 8.91
CA LEU A 488 10.39 10.29 8.65
C LEU A 488 10.00 11.45 9.56
N PHE A 489 10.96 11.95 10.34
CA PHE A 489 10.79 13.16 11.14
C PHE A 489 12.01 14.06 11.00
N THR A 490 11.78 15.35 10.70
CA THR A 490 12.83 16.30 10.37
C THR A 490 12.75 17.55 11.22
N GLY A 491 13.89 17.95 11.81
CA GLY A 491 14.03 19.20 12.57
C GLY A 491 14.00 20.48 11.72
N SER A 492 14.14 20.35 10.41
CA SER A 492 14.18 21.45 9.42
C SER A 492 13.49 21.06 8.11
N TYR A 493 13.19 22.05 7.27
CA TYR A 493 12.66 21.81 5.92
C TYR A 493 13.73 21.20 5.03
N GLN A 494 13.43 20.05 4.41
CA GLN A 494 14.38 19.37 3.53
C GLN A 494 13.70 18.36 2.60
N THR A 495 14.40 17.97 1.54
CA THR A 495 14.00 16.87 0.68
C THR A 495 14.67 15.59 1.13
N ILE A 496 13.88 14.59 1.53
CA ILE A 496 14.37 13.26 1.90
C ILE A 496 14.24 12.32 0.70
N GLU A 497 15.31 11.56 0.43
CA GLU A 497 15.31 10.47 -0.54
C GLU A 497 15.09 9.11 0.16
N SER A 498 14.18 8.31 -0.38
CA SER A 498 13.98 6.91 -0.02
C SER A 498 14.17 6.05 -1.27
N SER A 499 15.26 5.29 -1.33
CA SER A 499 15.57 4.38 -2.44
C SER A 499 14.86 3.04 -2.28
N ILE A 500 14.14 2.62 -3.31
CA ILE A 500 13.30 1.42 -3.31
C ILE A 500 13.81 0.44 -4.36
N LYS A 501 13.97 -0.83 -3.94
CA LYS A 501 14.37 -1.94 -4.81
C LYS A 501 13.32 -3.06 -4.77
N SER A 502 12.74 -3.35 -5.92
CA SER A 502 11.75 -4.41 -6.14
C SER A 502 10.54 -4.32 -5.19
N GLY A 503 10.02 -3.12 -4.95
CA GLY A 503 8.97 -2.89 -3.96
C GLY A 503 8.01 -1.75 -4.30
N LEU A 504 6.88 -1.71 -3.61
CA LEU A 504 5.85 -0.67 -3.73
C LEU A 504 5.96 0.30 -2.56
N PHE A 505 6.14 1.57 -2.87
CA PHE A 505 6.10 2.67 -1.92
C PHE A 505 4.71 3.31 -1.90
N SER A 506 4.15 3.49 -0.71
CA SER A 506 2.93 4.24 -0.50
C SER A 506 3.12 5.20 0.68
N PRO A 507 3.00 6.53 0.48
CA PRO A 507 2.88 7.43 1.63
C PRO A 507 1.59 7.11 2.37
N LEU A 508 1.64 7.06 3.70
CA LEU A 508 0.47 6.86 4.53
C LEU A 508 0.00 8.24 5.03
N LYS A 509 -1.27 8.58 4.77
CA LYS A 509 -1.87 9.77 5.36
C LYS A 509 -2.17 9.51 6.83
N GLN A 510 -1.98 10.51 7.70
CA GLN A 510 -2.28 10.35 9.13
C GLN A 510 -3.76 9.99 9.38
N SER A 511 -4.68 10.49 8.55
CA SER A 511 -6.10 10.12 8.58
C SER A 511 -6.37 8.63 8.31
N GLU A 512 -5.47 7.94 7.60
CA GLU A 512 -5.60 6.51 7.30
C GLU A 512 -5.20 5.60 8.47
N LEU A 513 -4.48 6.15 9.45
CA LEU A 513 -3.95 5.42 10.59
C LEU A 513 -4.85 5.50 11.83
N GLY A 514 -6.03 6.10 11.71
CA GLY A 514 -7.00 6.14 12.81
C GLY A 514 -6.60 7.10 13.92
N ARG A 515 -7.36 7.09 15.02
CA ARG A 515 -7.17 8.00 16.15
C ARG A 515 -6.21 7.37 17.16
N GLY A 516 -5.11 8.04 17.52
CA GLY A 516 -4.35 7.68 18.73
C GLY A 516 -5.20 7.91 19.99
N PHE A 517 -4.78 7.32 21.13
CA PHE A 517 -5.44 7.49 22.45
C PHE A 517 -5.70 8.97 22.82
N ASN A 518 -4.86 9.88 22.34
CA ASN A 518 -5.02 11.33 22.51
C ASN A 518 -5.95 11.90 21.42
N SER A 519 -7.24 11.88 21.70
CA SER A 519 -8.32 12.38 20.82
C SER A 519 -8.26 13.89 20.52
N TYR A 520 -7.41 14.67 21.20
CA TYR A 520 -7.43 16.14 21.13
C TYR A 520 -6.78 16.74 19.88
N ASN A 521 -5.92 16.00 19.18
CA ASN A 521 -5.20 16.52 18.00
C ASN A 521 -5.44 15.72 16.73
N SER A 522 -6.46 14.84 16.69
CA SER A 522 -6.76 14.11 15.47
C SER A 522 -7.29 15.09 14.42
N PRO A 523 -6.60 15.28 13.30
CA PRO A 523 -7.10 16.16 12.27
C PRO A 523 -8.39 15.58 11.68
N GLN A 524 -9.37 16.43 11.42
CA GLN A 524 -10.58 16.04 10.71
C GLN A 524 -10.20 15.43 9.35
N ASN A 525 -11.04 14.51 8.83
CA ASN A 525 -10.87 13.79 7.55
C ASN A 525 -10.63 14.69 6.31
N THR A 526 -10.62 16.01 6.48
CA THR A 526 -10.41 17.06 5.49
C THR A 526 -9.01 17.64 5.47
N THR A 527 -8.10 17.19 6.34
CA THR A 527 -6.73 17.72 6.34
C THR A 527 -5.93 17.23 5.14
N SER A 528 -5.45 18.18 4.35
CA SER A 528 -4.47 17.97 3.29
C SER A 528 -3.26 17.20 3.83
N ALA A 529 -2.61 16.43 2.97
CA ALA A 529 -1.34 15.80 3.32
C ALA A 529 -0.38 16.89 3.84
N LEU A 530 0.14 16.69 5.05
CA LEU A 530 1.05 17.67 5.68
C LEU A 530 2.39 17.75 4.93
N VAL A 531 2.76 16.64 4.28
CA VAL A 531 3.89 16.54 3.36
C VAL A 531 3.37 16.67 1.93
N GLY A 532 4.07 17.46 1.12
CA GLY A 532 3.71 17.66 -0.29
C GLY A 532 3.76 16.36 -1.11
N ALA A 533 3.22 16.43 -2.33
CA ALA A 533 3.18 15.30 -3.25
C ALA A 533 4.59 14.71 -3.51
N PRO A 534 4.78 13.39 -3.39
CA PRO A 534 6.07 12.76 -3.65
C PRO A 534 6.49 12.85 -5.11
N PHE A 535 7.80 12.96 -5.32
CA PHE A 535 8.44 12.87 -6.63
C PHE A 535 9.15 11.52 -6.76
N TYR A 536 8.75 10.72 -7.75
CA TYR A 536 9.31 9.41 -8.02
C TYR A 536 10.28 9.50 -9.21
N LYS A 537 11.44 8.86 -9.11
CA LYS A 537 12.43 8.83 -10.19
C LYS A 537 12.98 7.42 -10.40
N GLY A 538 12.87 6.91 -11.62
CA GLY A 538 13.43 5.61 -12.03
C GLY A 538 12.39 4.63 -12.55
N SER A 539 12.67 3.33 -12.40
CA SER A 539 11.87 2.24 -12.98
C SER A 539 11.00 1.58 -11.92
N ILE A 540 9.79 2.09 -11.71
CA ILE A 540 8.82 1.48 -10.78
C ILE A 540 8.28 0.16 -11.39
N PRO A 541 8.22 -0.97 -10.66
CA PRO A 541 8.56 -1.14 -9.23
C PRO A 541 9.98 -1.69 -8.97
N THR A 542 10.81 -1.84 -9.98
CA THR A 542 12.12 -2.52 -9.90
C THR A 542 13.19 -1.75 -9.15
N GLN A 543 13.44 -0.49 -9.50
CA GLN A 543 14.49 0.33 -8.89
C GLN A 543 14.19 1.81 -9.13
N TYR A 544 13.84 2.52 -8.05
CA TYR A 544 13.49 3.94 -8.11
C TYR A 544 13.74 4.62 -6.77
N SER A 545 13.84 5.94 -6.79
CA SER A 545 13.92 6.76 -5.59
C SER A 545 12.64 7.58 -5.45
N VAL A 546 12.20 7.77 -4.20
CA VAL A 546 11.10 8.65 -3.85
C VAL A 546 11.66 9.83 -3.08
N TYR A 547 11.35 11.04 -3.55
CA TYR A 547 11.75 12.29 -2.95
C TYR A 547 10.53 12.94 -2.30
N GLN A 548 10.62 13.24 -1.02
CA GLN A 548 9.56 13.89 -0.25
C GLN A 548 10.08 15.20 0.35
N ASN A 549 9.36 16.29 0.11
CA ASN A 549 9.66 17.59 0.71
C ASN A 549 9.05 17.66 2.11
N MET A 550 9.88 17.36 3.11
CA MET A 550 9.50 17.29 4.51
C MET A 550 9.49 18.68 5.14
N PRO A 551 8.33 19.19 5.60
CA PRO A 551 8.28 20.40 6.41
C PRO A 551 8.90 20.16 7.79
N GLN A 552 9.31 21.24 8.43
CA GLN A 552 9.81 21.21 9.79
C GLN A 552 8.78 20.59 10.76
N TRP A 553 9.25 19.66 11.60
CA TRP A 553 8.50 18.98 12.65
C TRP A 553 7.23 18.26 12.20
N THR A 554 7.21 17.81 10.95
CA THR A 554 6.07 17.10 10.37
C THR A 554 6.40 15.60 10.25
N PRO A 555 5.75 14.73 11.04
CA PRO A 555 5.94 13.29 10.92
C PRO A 555 5.23 12.75 9.68
N GLN A 556 5.97 12.00 8.87
CA GLN A 556 5.45 11.32 7.68
C GLN A 556 5.69 9.82 7.80
N LEU A 557 4.62 9.04 7.67
CA LEU A 557 4.72 7.59 7.60
C LEU A 557 4.71 7.13 6.15
N ASN A 558 5.61 6.21 5.83
CA ASN A 558 5.72 5.59 4.53
C ASN A 558 5.61 4.09 4.69
N ARG A 559 4.96 3.43 3.74
CA ARG A 559 4.88 1.98 3.66
C ARG A 559 5.64 1.48 2.45
N ILE A 560 6.50 0.49 2.65
CA ILE A 560 7.24 -0.17 1.58
C ILE A 560 6.91 -1.66 1.64
N VAL A 561 6.36 -2.21 0.56
CA VAL A 561 6.03 -3.64 0.46
C VAL A 561 6.94 -4.29 -0.57
N ASN A 562 7.62 -5.37 -0.15
CA ASN A 562 8.54 -6.13 -0.97
C ASN A 562 8.22 -7.64 -0.91
N ASN A 563 8.32 -8.31 -2.06
CA ASN A 563 8.21 -9.77 -2.17
C ASN A 563 9.57 -10.48 -2.14
N TYR A 564 10.66 -9.72 -2.19
CA TYR A 564 12.04 -10.16 -2.01
C TYR A 564 12.63 -9.40 -0.82
N PRO A 565 12.45 -9.92 0.41
CA PRO A 565 12.97 -9.29 1.62
C PRO A 565 14.46 -8.96 1.47
N GLN A 566 14.82 -7.71 1.77
CA GLN A 566 16.19 -7.20 1.54
C GLN A 566 17.10 -7.45 2.76
N LYS A 567 16.51 -7.49 3.96
CA LYS A 567 17.25 -7.82 5.19
C LYS A 567 17.56 -9.32 5.23
N GLN A 568 18.83 -9.65 5.47
CA GLN A 568 19.24 -11.04 5.66
C GLN A 568 18.55 -11.58 6.93
N PRO A 569 17.85 -12.72 6.86
CA PRO A 569 17.31 -13.36 8.04
C PRO A 569 18.46 -13.75 8.97
N THR A 570 18.24 -13.64 10.28
CA THR A 570 19.12 -14.28 11.26
C THR A 570 19.20 -15.78 10.98
N GLU A 571 20.33 -16.44 11.29
CA GLU A 571 20.53 -17.88 11.11
C GLU A 571 19.69 -18.75 12.08
N PHE A 572 18.52 -18.27 12.49
CA PHE A 572 17.62 -19.02 13.35
C PHE A 572 16.84 -20.06 12.54
N ASN A 573 17.02 -21.33 12.88
CA ASN A 573 16.35 -22.42 12.19
C ASN A 573 14.88 -22.56 12.63
N TRP A 574 14.00 -21.75 12.03
CA TRP A 574 12.56 -21.82 12.23
C TRP A 574 11.94 -23.15 11.80
N SER A 575 12.52 -23.81 10.78
CA SER A 575 11.99 -25.08 10.23
C SER A 575 12.13 -26.26 11.19
N ALA A 576 13.01 -26.18 12.18
CA ALA A 576 13.20 -27.21 13.19
C ALA A 576 12.08 -27.24 14.26
N ILE A 577 11.25 -26.20 14.33
CA ILE A 577 10.20 -26.07 15.35
C ILE A 577 8.93 -26.76 14.85
N THR A 578 8.47 -27.77 15.58
CA THR A 578 7.19 -28.43 15.27
C THR A 578 6.07 -27.97 16.19
N VAL A 579 4.83 -27.94 15.68
CA VAL A 579 3.65 -27.51 16.45
C VAL A 579 3.45 -28.38 17.71
N ASP A 580 3.79 -29.66 17.63
CA ASP A 580 3.65 -30.59 18.75
C ASP A 580 4.60 -30.27 19.90
N GLN A 581 5.84 -29.85 19.60
CA GLN A 581 6.81 -29.44 20.60
C GLN A 581 6.31 -28.24 21.41
N LEU A 582 5.59 -27.30 20.78
CA LEU A 582 5.10 -26.08 21.40
C LEU A 582 3.94 -26.28 22.39
N ASN A 583 3.41 -27.51 22.50
CA ASN A 583 2.36 -27.81 23.49
C ASN A 583 2.91 -27.95 24.92
N SER A 584 4.19 -28.32 25.07
CA SER A 584 4.85 -28.44 26.37
C SER A 584 5.30 -27.07 26.88
N GLU A 585 5.27 -26.86 28.20
CA GLU A 585 5.82 -25.64 28.81
C GLU A 585 7.36 -25.61 28.75
N ALA A 586 8.02 -26.74 29.02
CA ALA A 586 9.48 -26.85 28.98
C ALA A 586 10.04 -26.50 27.59
N ASN A 587 9.44 -27.04 26.52
CA ASN A 587 9.86 -26.76 25.15
C ASN A 587 9.60 -25.30 24.73
N ARG A 588 8.58 -24.65 25.32
CA ARG A 588 8.31 -23.23 25.09
C ARG A 588 9.36 -22.35 25.76
N GLU A 589 9.82 -22.70 26.95
CA GLU A 589 10.94 -22.02 27.62
C GLU A 589 12.28 -22.27 26.88
N GLU A 590 12.51 -23.48 26.36
CA GLU A 590 13.69 -23.75 25.53
C GLU A 590 13.69 -22.90 24.26
N LEU A 591 12.55 -22.82 23.56
CA LEU A 591 12.40 -21.98 22.39
C LEU A 591 12.67 -20.50 22.72
N LYS A 592 12.16 -20.02 23.85
CA LYS A 592 12.40 -18.65 24.33
C LYS A 592 13.89 -18.39 24.53
N ASN A 593 14.63 -19.29 25.17
CA ASN A 593 16.07 -19.13 25.37
C ASN A 593 16.82 -19.08 24.04
N ARG A 594 16.49 -20.00 23.10
CA ARG A 594 17.07 -20.01 21.75
C ARG A 594 16.79 -18.73 20.97
N VAL A 595 15.58 -18.16 21.12
CA VAL A 595 15.22 -16.89 20.48
C VAL A 595 15.99 -15.73 21.09
N ARG A 596 16.19 -15.68 22.41
CA ARG A 596 17.03 -14.67 23.05
C ARG A 596 18.49 -14.74 22.62
N GLU A 597 19.04 -15.96 22.52
CA GLU A 597 20.41 -16.16 22.03
C GLU A 597 20.57 -15.66 20.58
N ALA A 598 19.57 -15.86 19.73
CA ALA A 598 19.65 -15.49 18.32
C ALA A 598 19.25 -14.03 18.00
N PHE A 599 18.34 -13.43 18.77
CA PHE A 599 17.75 -12.11 18.50
C PHE A 599 18.05 -11.06 19.58
N GLY A 600 18.70 -11.43 20.68
CA GLY A 600 19.05 -10.56 21.81
C GLY A 600 18.07 -10.65 22.98
N GLU A 601 18.46 -10.08 24.12
CA GLU A 601 17.68 -10.11 25.37
C GLU A 601 16.35 -9.34 25.27
N ASP A 602 16.27 -8.34 24.39
CA ASP A 602 15.06 -7.55 24.15
C ASP A 602 14.02 -8.25 23.26
N ALA A 603 14.32 -9.46 22.77
CA ALA A 603 13.43 -10.21 21.90
C ALA A 603 12.14 -10.63 22.63
N VAL A 604 10.99 -10.38 21.99
CA VAL A 604 9.67 -10.76 22.49
C VAL A 604 9.10 -11.89 21.65
N LEU A 605 8.78 -13.01 22.30
CA LEU A 605 8.17 -14.17 21.65
C LEU A 605 6.68 -14.26 22.02
N LEU A 606 5.82 -14.15 21.01
CA LEU A 606 4.37 -14.33 21.13
C LEU A 606 3.94 -15.57 20.37
N LEU A 607 3.36 -16.54 21.08
CA LEU A 607 2.83 -17.76 20.48
C LEU A 607 1.30 -17.74 20.47
N TYR A 608 0.72 -17.88 19.29
CA TYR A 608 -0.72 -17.98 19.09
C TYR A 608 -1.07 -19.38 18.56
N LYS A 609 -1.80 -20.16 19.38
CA LYS A 609 -2.36 -21.44 18.94
C LYS A 609 -3.79 -21.24 18.48
N GLY A 610 -4.03 -21.42 17.17
CA GLY A 610 -5.38 -21.40 16.62
C GLY A 610 -6.29 -22.43 17.30
N THR A 611 -7.55 -22.07 17.54
CA THR A 611 -8.58 -23.00 18.02
C THR A 611 -9.72 -23.03 17.02
N THR A 612 -10.41 -24.17 16.91
CA THR A 612 -11.61 -24.29 16.07
C THR A 612 -12.75 -23.39 16.54
N LYS A 613 -12.74 -22.96 17.82
CA LYS A 613 -13.72 -22.06 18.44
C LYS A 613 -13.36 -20.56 18.32
N GLY A 614 -12.44 -20.21 17.42
CA GLY A 614 -12.26 -18.84 16.93
C GLY A 614 -11.34 -17.91 17.75
N LYS A 615 -11.22 -18.08 19.07
CA LYS A 615 -10.23 -17.33 19.86
C LYS A 615 -8.91 -18.10 19.93
N PRO A 616 -7.80 -17.59 19.38
CA PRO A 616 -6.52 -18.26 19.50
C PRO A 616 -6.09 -18.27 20.97
N LYS A 617 -5.61 -19.43 21.45
CA LYS A 617 -4.99 -19.52 22.78
C LYS A 617 -3.64 -18.82 22.69
N ARG A 618 -3.48 -17.74 23.46
CA ARG A 618 -2.23 -16.97 23.57
C ARG A 618 -1.37 -17.58 24.66
N PHE A 619 -0.12 -17.89 24.32
CA PHE A 619 0.91 -18.19 25.31
C PHE A 619 1.90 -17.02 25.30
N LEU A 620 1.82 -16.21 26.34
CA LEU A 620 2.67 -15.03 26.50
C LEU A 620 3.92 -15.49 27.25
N LEU A 621 5.05 -15.60 26.55
CA LEU A 621 6.28 -16.17 27.12
C LEU A 621 7.20 -15.10 27.74
N PHE A 622 7.06 -13.83 27.30
CA PHE A 622 7.72 -12.67 27.91
C PHE A 622 7.11 -11.33 27.43
N MET A 623 7.12 -10.30 28.29
CA MET A 623 7.14 -8.88 27.90
C MET A 623 8.24 -8.22 28.75
N ASN A 624 9.09 -7.39 28.15
CA ASN A 624 9.92 -6.47 28.92
C ASN A 624 9.00 -5.46 29.64
N GLU A 625 9.31 -5.11 30.89
CA GLU A 625 8.55 -4.08 31.64
C GLU A 625 8.49 -2.73 30.89
N VAL A 626 9.41 -2.49 29.95
CA VAL A 626 9.46 -1.30 29.09
C VAL A 626 8.25 -1.16 28.15
N ILE A 627 7.54 -2.25 27.83
CA ILE A 627 6.33 -2.23 26.97
C ILE A 627 5.04 -2.13 27.82
N SER A 628 5.17 -2.08 29.15
CA SER A 628 4.02 -1.99 30.08
C SER A 628 3.56 -0.56 30.40
N THR A 629 4.26 0.46 29.88
CA THR A 629 3.93 1.89 30.08
C THR A 629 3.31 2.53 28.86
#